data_AF-A0A956F9F2-F1
#
_entry.id   AF-A0A956F9F2-F1
#
_cell.length_a   1.000
_cell.length_b   1.000
_cell.length_c   1.000
_cell.angle_alpha   90.00
_cell.angle_beta   90.00
_cell.angle_gamma   90.00
#
_symmetry.space_group_name_H-M   'P 1'
#
loop_
_entity.id
_entity.type
_entity.pdbx_description
1 polymer ?
#
loop_
_entity_poly.entity_id
_entity_poly.type
_entity_poly.pdbx_seq_one_letter_code
_entity_poly.pdbx_strand_id
1 'polypeptide(L)'
;MGYLFLIIAGWAAYGIFRMMRSGKESQRYLVESREEAPLRVEHLSPPLARLAEDTRLLRISLEAPVRQIRELLVGDLDTTTVEDLDAFDNMLMNVSRQLADWLQTVDRLPADEAATMQDLGLSPEPIRQALMREGWAFERKHLRGPNGSMDQRLGHVIAELRRVETQLQTHRRPYR
;
A
#
# COMPACT_ATOMS: atom_id res chain seq x y z
N MET A 1 9.67 -1.26 25.69
CA MET A 1 9.82 -1.78 24.32
C MET A 1 8.86 -2.95 24.12
N GLY A 2 7.56 -2.70 23.88
CA GLY A 2 6.55 -3.78 23.86
C GLY A 2 5.24 -3.48 23.12
N TYR A 3 5.16 -2.37 22.38
CA TYR A 3 3.92 -1.94 21.71
C TYR A 3 3.88 -2.23 20.21
N LEU A 4 5.02 -2.58 19.59
CA LEU A 4 5.07 -3.00 18.17
C LEU A 4 4.49 -4.40 17.94
N PHE A 5 4.52 -5.28 18.95
CA PHE A 5 3.95 -6.63 18.85
C PHE A 5 2.41 -6.65 18.93
N LEU A 6 1.79 -5.71 19.64
CA LEU A 6 0.33 -5.66 19.80
C LEU A 6 -0.39 -5.20 18.52
N ILE A 7 0.27 -4.37 17.71
CA ILE A 7 -0.27 -3.95 16.40
C ILE A 7 -0.23 -5.13 15.41
N ILE A 8 0.81 -5.97 15.46
CA ILE A 8 0.90 -7.18 14.63
C ILE A 8 -0.09 -8.26 15.09
N ALA A 9 -0.32 -8.39 16.41
CA ALA A 9 -1.28 -9.35 16.96
C ALA A 9 -2.74 -9.03 16.61
N GLY A 10 -3.10 -7.74 16.51
CA GLY A 10 -4.42 -7.31 16.05
C GLY A 10 -4.73 -7.71 14.60
N TRP A 11 -3.71 -7.73 13.73
CA TRP A 11 -3.84 -8.16 12.33
C TRP A 11 -4.00 -9.69 12.20
N ALA A 12 -3.35 -10.47 13.08
CA ALA A 12 -3.47 -11.93 13.07
C ALA A 12 -4.86 -12.41 13.53
N ALA A 13 -5.47 -11.77 14.53
CA ALA A 13 -6.78 -12.16 15.04
C ALA A 13 -7.91 -11.95 14.03
N TYR A 14 -7.88 -10.83 13.28
CA TYR A 14 -8.86 -10.54 12.23
C TYR A 14 -8.70 -11.45 11.00
N GLY A 15 -7.45 -11.76 10.61
CA GLY A 15 -7.17 -12.71 9.54
C GLY A 15 -7.67 -14.13 9.82
N ILE A 16 -7.51 -14.62 11.06
CA ILE A 16 -7.94 -15.97 11.46
C ILE A 16 -9.47 -16.09 11.53
N PHE A 17 -10.17 -15.05 11.98
CA PHE A 17 -11.64 -15.07 12.05
C PHE A 17 -12.30 -15.10 10.67
N ARG A 18 -11.75 -14.39 9.67
CA ARG A 18 -12.18 -14.50 8.26
C ARG A 18 -11.76 -15.83 7.62
N MET A 19 -10.61 -16.40 8.00
CA MET A 19 -10.10 -17.67 7.47
C MET A 19 -11.04 -18.85 7.74
N MET A 20 -11.72 -18.89 8.90
CA MET A 20 -12.64 -19.99 9.24
C MET A 20 -13.92 -20.01 8.38
N ARG A 21 -14.30 -18.89 7.76
CA ARG A 21 -15.49 -18.83 6.88
C ARG A 21 -15.18 -19.21 5.42
N SER A 22 -13.90 -19.26 5.03
CA SER A 22 -13.43 -19.42 3.64
C SER A 22 -12.70 -20.75 3.36
N GLY A 23 -13.09 -21.84 4.03
CA GLY A 23 -12.39 -23.13 3.98
C GLY A 23 -12.36 -23.87 2.64
N LYS A 24 -12.88 -23.28 1.54
CA LYS A 24 -12.86 -23.89 0.19
C LYS A 24 -11.95 -23.19 -0.81
N GLU A 25 -11.43 -21.99 -0.51
CA GLU A 25 -10.55 -21.25 -1.42
C GLU A 25 -9.06 -21.41 -1.09
N SER A 26 -8.71 -21.88 0.12
CA SER A 26 -7.33 -22.01 0.63
C SER A 26 -6.36 -22.79 -0.27
N GLN A 27 -6.85 -23.65 -1.18
CA GLN A 27 -6.01 -24.36 -2.14
C GLN A 27 -5.55 -23.50 -3.33
N ARG A 28 -6.24 -22.41 -3.66
CA ARG A 28 -5.82 -21.46 -4.72
C ARG A 28 -4.73 -20.50 -4.28
N TYR A 29 -4.65 -20.19 -2.98
CA TYR A 29 -3.74 -19.17 -2.46
C TYR A 29 -2.26 -19.56 -2.48
N LEU A 30 -1.94 -20.86 -2.55
CA LEU A 30 -0.55 -21.31 -2.70
C LEU A 30 -0.04 -21.21 -4.16
N VAL A 31 -0.93 -21.00 -5.12
CA VAL A 31 -0.59 -20.97 -6.56
C VAL A 31 -0.38 -19.54 -7.08
N GLU A 32 -0.88 -18.52 -6.38
CA GLU A 32 -0.86 -17.12 -6.86
C GLU A 32 0.00 -16.17 -6.01
N SER A 33 0.69 -16.66 -4.98
CA SER A 33 1.84 -15.95 -4.43
C SER A 33 2.92 -15.94 -5.51
N ARG A 34 2.94 -14.89 -6.34
CA ARG A 34 4.10 -14.59 -7.18
C ARG A 34 5.31 -14.60 -6.26
N GLU A 35 6.24 -15.54 -6.48
CA GLU A 35 7.57 -15.47 -5.90
C GLU A 35 8.22 -14.16 -6.40
N GLU A 36 8.02 -13.07 -5.67
CA GLU A 36 8.65 -11.81 -5.98
C GLU A 36 10.15 -11.95 -5.65
N ALA A 37 10.99 -11.65 -6.64
CA ALA A 37 12.43 -11.73 -6.48
C ALA A 37 12.91 -10.89 -5.27
N PRO A 38 13.95 -11.34 -4.57
CA PRO A 38 14.51 -10.59 -3.45
C PRO A 38 14.92 -9.18 -3.89
N LEU A 39 14.65 -8.22 -3.01
CA LEU A 39 14.84 -6.80 -3.20
C LEU A 39 16.35 -6.53 -3.29
N ARG A 40 16.85 -6.12 -4.46
CA ARG A 40 18.28 -5.79 -4.64
C ARG A 40 18.51 -4.34 -4.22
N VAL A 41 19.05 -4.15 -3.02
CA VAL A 41 19.24 -2.82 -2.39
C VAL A 41 20.68 -2.58 -1.96
N GLU A 42 21.60 -3.51 -2.22
CA GLU A 42 22.97 -3.47 -1.74
C GLU A 42 23.78 -2.32 -2.37
N HIS A 43 23.34 -1.82 -3.53
CA HIS A 43 23.90 -0.66 -4.22
C HIS A 43 23.34 0.68 -3.72
N LEU A 44 22.28 0.67 -2.91
CA LEU A 44 21.64 1.86 -2.38
C LEU A 44 22.29 2.30 -1.07
N SER A 45 22.15 3.58 -0.75
CA SER A 45 22.40 4.09 0.59
C SER A 45 21.40 3.49 1.59
N PRO A 46 21.72 3.41 2.89
CA PRO A 46 20.79 2.91 3.89
C PRO A 46 19.41 3.60 3.89
N PRO A 47 19.30 4.94 3.75
CA PRO A 47 17.99 5.60 3.68
C PRO A 47 17.16 5.17 2.45
N LEU A 48 17.77 5.06 1.27
CA LEU A 48 17.07 4.65 0.05
C LEU A 48 16.75 3.15 0.03
N ALA A 49 17.62 2.32 0.60
CA ALA A 49 17.35 0.89 0.79
C ALA A 49 16.11 0.72 1.67
N ARG A 50 16.03 1.47 2.77
CA ARG A 50 14.87 1.45 3.65
C ARG A 50 13.61 1.96 2.97
N LEU A 51 13.70 3.04 2.19
CA LEU A 51 12.59 3.53 1.39
C LEU A 51 12.10 2.47 0.39
N ALA A 52 13.00 1.74 -0.27
CA ALA A 52 12.64 0.68 -1.21
C ALA A 52 11.89 -0.46 -0.51
N GLU A 53 12.37 -0.88 0.67
CA GLU A 53 11.67 -1.86 1.53
C GLU A 53 10.28 -1.37 1.94
N ASP A 54 10.18 -0.16 2.49
CA ASP A 54 8.91 0.42 2.94
C ASP A 54 7.93 0.60 1.76
N THR A 55 8.44 0.96 0.57
CA THR A 55 7.65 1.05 -0.67
C THR A 55 7.10 -0.32 -1.09
N ARG A 56 7.91 -1.37 -1.03
CA ARG A 56 7.44 -2.74 -1.33
C ARG A 56 6.40 -3.20 -0.32
N LEU A 57 6.65 -2.99 0.97
CA LEU A 57 5.72 -3.38 2.04
C LEU A 57 4.37 -2.67 1.87
N LEU A 58 4.40 -1.37 1.57
CA LEU A 58 3.19 -0.59 1.30
C LEU A 58 2.46 -1.09 0.04
N ARG A 59 3.18 -1.34 -1.04
CA ARG A 59 2.56 -1.87 -2.27
C ARG A 59 1.80 -3.18 -1.98
N ILE A 60 2.42 -4.10 -1.26
CA ILE A 60 1.82 -5.39 -0.89
C ILE A 60 0.64 -5.20 0.07
N SER A 61 0.78 -4.31 1.07
CA SER A 61 -0.30 -4.06 2.05
C SER A 61 -1.57 -3.51 1.40
N LEU A 62 -1.46 -2.81 0.27
CA LEU A 62 -2.59 -2.24 -0.47
C LEU A 62 -3.35 -3.26 -1.36
N GLU A 63 -2.78 -4.44 -1.64
CA GLU A 63 -3.42 -5.42 -2.51
C GLU A 63 -4.73 -5.96 -1.92
N ALA A 64 -4.74 -6.26 -0.61
CA ALA A 64 -5.93 -6.74 0.08
C ALA A 64 -7.03 -5.67 0.16
N PRO A 65 -6.75 -4.40 0.56
CA PRO A 65 -7.71 -3.32 0.50
C PRO A 65 -8.33 -3.09 -0.88
N VAL A 66 -7.52 -3.08 -1.95
CA VAL A 66 -8.04 -2.92 -3.32
C VAL A 66 -8.99 -4.04 -3.70
N ARG A 67 -8.67 -5.28 -3.33
CA ARG A 67 -9.57 -6.42 -3.54
C ARG A 67 -10.86 -6.28 -2.75
N GLN A 68 -10.80 -5.90 -1.48
CA GLN A 68 -12.00 -5.70 -0.66
C GLN A 68 -12.90 -4.58 -1.19
N ILE A 69 -12.32 -3.48 -1.68
CA ILE A 69 -13.06 -2.41 -2.33
C ILE A 69 -13.77 -2.94 -3.58
N ARG A 70 -13.11 -3.76 -4.39
CA ARG A 70 -13.72 -4.38 -5.58
C ARG A 70 -14.86 -5.33 -5.21
N GLU A 71 -14.67 -6.17 -4.19
CA GLU A 71 -15.71 -7.05 -3.64
C GLU A 71 -16.94 -6.22 -3.24
N LEU A 72 -16.74 -5.11 -2.53
CA LEU A 72 -17.81 -4.22 -2.08
C LEU A 72 -18.48 -3.46 -3.24
N LEU A 73 -17.73 -3.10 -4.29
CA LEU A 73 -18.26 -2.43 -5.48
C LEU A 73 -19.14 -3.34 -6.35
N VAL A 74 -18.89 -4.65 -6.32
CA VAL A 74 -19.65 -5.68 -7.06
C VAL A 74 -20.79 -6.23 -6.22
N GLY A 75 -20.61 -6.34 -4.90
CA GLY A 75 -21.61 -6.84 -3.96
C GLY A 75 -22.72 -5.83 -3.64
N ASP A 76 -23.73 -6.32 -2.92
CA ASP A 76 -24.84 -5.50 -2.45
C ASP A 76 -24.55 -4.91 -1.06
N LEU A 77 -24.32 -3.60 -1.03
CA LEU A 77 -24.10 -2.83 0.20
C LEU A 77 -25.24 -2.99 1.21
N ASP A 78 -26.47 -3.25 0.74
CA ASP A 78 -27.66 -3.36 1.59
C ASP A 78 -27.67 -4.66 2.42
N THR A 79 -26.85 -5.64 2.03
CA THR A 79 -26.68 -6.91 2.77
C THR A 79 -25.49 -6.90 3.73
N THR A 80 -24.71 -5.82 3.74
CA THR A 80 -23.49 -5.69 4.54
C THR A 80 -23.84 -5.24 5.96
N THR A 81 -23.27 -5.89 6.98
CA THR A 81 -23.58 -5.54 8.37
C THR A 81 -22.91 -4.23 8.78
N VAL A 82 -23.42 -3.58 9.84
CA VAL A 82 -22.80 -2.37 10.40
C VAL A 82 -21.35 -2.63 10.81
N GLU A 83 -21.08 -3.80 11.39
CA GLU A 83 -19.72 -4.21 11.80
C GLU A 83 -18.78 -4.34 10.59
N ASP A 84 -19.26 -4.89 9.48
CA ASP A 84 -18.48 -4.98 8.23
C ASP A 84 -18.18 -3.58 7.67
N LEU A 85 -19.13 -2.65 7.76
CA LEU A 85 -18.96 -1.26 7.33
C LEU A 85 -17.95 -0.50 8.21
N ASP A 86 -17.97 -0.70 9.53
CA ASP A 86 -17.00 -0.11 10.45
C ASP A 86 -15.60 -0.67 10.22
N ALA A 87 -15.48 -1.98 10.00
CA ALA A 87 -14.20 -2.62 9.65
C ALA A 87 -13.66 -2.06 8.31
N PHE A 88 -14.54 -1.83 7.34
CA PHE A 88 -14.19 -1.24 6.06
C PHE A 88 -13.70 0.21 6.19
N ASP A 89 -14.37 1.05 6.98
CA ASP A 89 -13.92 2.43 7.23
C ASP A 89 -12.57 2.47 7.96
N ASN A 90 -12.35 1.58 8.94
CA ASN A 90 -11.07 1.44 9.62
C ASN A 90 -9.94 1.04 8.65
N MET A 91 -10.22 0.12 7.72
CA MET A 91 -9.27 -0.24 6.67
C MET A 91 -8.93 0.98 5.79
N LEU A 92 -9.91 1.74 5.33
CA LEU A 92 -9.67 2.93 4.49
C LEU A 92 -8.85 4.00 5.23
N MET A 93 -9.14 4.22 6.52
CA MET A 93 -8.35 5.11 7.36
C MET A 93 -6.90 4.62 7.48
N ASN A 94 -6.69 3.31 7.66
CA ASN A 94 -5.35 2.74 7.73
C ASN A 94 -4.59 2.86 6.39
N VAL A 95 -5.25 2.65 5.25
CA VAL A 95 -4.66 2.89 3.92
C VAL A 95 -4.21 4.34 3.77
N SER A 96 -5.07 5.28 4.15
CA SER A 96 -4.76 6.72 4.10
C SER A 96 -3.55 7.05 4.97
N ARG A 97 -3.51 6.50 6.19
CA ARG A 97 -2.39 6.70 7.13
C ARG A 97 -1.09 6.13 6.58
N GLN A 98 -1.10 4.90 6.06
CA GLN A 98 0.10 4.26 5.52
C GLN A 98 0.70 5.05 4.35
N LEU A 99 -0.15 5.61 3.47
CA LEU A 99 0.30 6.48 2.38
C LEU A 99 0.86 7.81 2.89
N ALA A 100 0.22 8.42 3.90
CA ALA A 100 0.72 9.63 4.52
C ALA A 100 2.06 9.41 5.26
N ASP A 101 2.20 8.29 5.96
CA ASP A 101 3.43 7.87 6.65
C ASP A 101 4.57 7.70 5.63
N TRP A 102 4.31 7.06 4.48
CA TRP A 102 5.28 6.93 3.40
C TRP A 102 5.69 8.28 2.80
N LEU A 103 4.73 9.18 2.54
CA LEU A 103 5.02 10.53 2.06
C LEU A 103 5.89 11.30 3.06
N GLN A 104 5.60 11.17 4.36
CA GLN A 104 6.40 11.78 5.41
C GLN A 104 7.83 11.21 5.45
N THR A 105 8.01 9.91 5.21
CA THR A 105 9.34 9.29 5.08
C THR A 105 10.11 9.90 3.92
N VAL A 106 9.47 10.08 2.76
CA VAL A 106 10.09 10.73 1.60
C VAL A 106 10.44 12.20 1.91
N ASP A 107 9.53 12.94 2.54
CA ASP A 107 9.73 14.35 2.90
C ASP A 107 10.85 14.56 3.94
N ARG A 108 11.23 13.49 4.66
CA ARG A 108 12.32 13.50 5.67
C ARG A 108 13.65 12.97 5.15
N LEU A 109 13.74 12.61 3.88
CA LEU A 109 15.01 12.15 3.32
C LEU A 109 16.08 13.25 3.41
N PRO A 110 17.34 12.86 3.69
CA PRO A 110 18.47 13.77 3.54
C PRO A 110 18.51 14.41 2.15
N ALA A 111 19.02 15.64 2.04
CA ALA A 111 18.99 16.41 0.80
C ALA A 111 19.72 15.72 -0.37
N ASP A 112 20.80 14.99 -0.08
CA ASP A 112 21.56 14.19 -1.04
C ASP A 112 20.78 12.97 -1.55
N GLU A 113 19.99 12.33 -0.69
CA GLU A 113 19.11 11.22 -1.06
C GLU A 113 17.89 11.72 -1.85
N ALA A 114 17.33 12.86 -1.47
CA ALA A 114 16.26 13.53 -2.21
C ALA A 114 16.73 13.95 -3.61
N ALA A 115 17.94 14.51 -3.73
CA ALA A 115 18.56 14.81 -5.02
C ALA A 115 18.75 13.53 -5.85
N THR A 116 19.23 12.44 -5.21
CA THR A 116 19.35 11.15 -5.88
C THR A 116 18.00 10.66 -6.41
N MET A 117 16.91 10.76 -5.64
CA MET A 117 15.57 10.41 -6.13
C MET A 117 15.16 11.26 -7.34
N GLN A 118 15.44 12.56 -7.32
CA GLN A 118 15.14 13.46 -8.44
C GLN A 118 15.94 13.08 -9.69
N ASP A 119 17.23 12.75 -9.55
CA ASP A 119 18.09 12.30 -10.65
C ASP A 119 17.58 10.98 -11.27
N LEU A 120 16.95 10.12 -10.46
CA LEU A 120 16.27 8.90 -10.92
C LEU A 120 14.90 9.17 -11.57
N GLY A 121 14.47 10.44 -11.65
CA GLY A 121 13.14 10.81 -12.12
C GLY A 121 12.02 10.30 -11.22
N LEU A 122 12.32 10.07 -9.93
CA LEU A 122 11.35 9.64 -8.92
C LEU A 122 10.74 10.86 -8.23
N SER A 123 9.41 10.89 -8.19
CA SER A 123 8.66 11.94 -7.52
C SER A 123 7.54 11.32 -6.67
N PRO A 124 7.37 11.75 -5.40
CA PRO A 124 6.23 11.34 -4.57
C PRO A 124 4.93 12.05 -4.97
N GLU A 125 5.00 13.05 -5.85
CA GLU A 125 3.90 13.94 -6.18
C GLU A 125 2.65 13.23 -6.73
N PRO A 126 2.75 12.21 -7.60
CA PRO A 126 1.56 11.47 -8.05
C PRO A 126 0.76 10.84 -6.90
N ILE A 127 1.45 10.32 -5.88
CA ILE A 127 0.82 9.72 -4.70
C ILE A 127 0.25 10.80 -3.79
N ARG A 128 0.96 11.92 -3.62
CA ARG A 128 0.47 13.09 -2.88
C ARG A 128 -0.82 13.64 -3.49
N GLN A 129 -0.85 13.82 -4.81
CA GLN A 129 -2.04 14.29 -5.52
C GLN A 129 -3.21 13.31 -5.42
N ALA A 130 -2.95 12.01 -5.41
CA ALA A 130 -3.99 11.01 -5.20
C ALA A 130 -4.66 11.19 -3.83
N LEU A 131 -3.89 11.36 -2.75
CA LEU A 131 -4.43 11.64 -1.42
C LEU A 131 -5.13 13.01 -1.34
N MET A 132 -4.55 14.05 -1.92
CA MET A 132 -5.14 15.40 -1.91
C MET A 132 -6.52 15.43 -2.57
N ARG A 133 -6.73 14.67 -3.65
CA ARG A 133 -8.03 14.55 -4.33
C ARG A 133 -9.11 13.90 -3.46
N GLU A 134 -8.70 13.08 -2.49
CA GLU A 134 -9.59 12.46 -1.51
C GLU A 134 -9.79 13.34 -0.27
N GLY A 135 -9.15 14.51 -0.19
CA GLY A 135 -9.15 15.32 1.04
C GLY A 135 -8.27 14.72 2.14
N TRP A 136 -7.18 14.03 1.75
CA TRP A 136 -6.21 13.36 2.62
C TRP A 136 -6.68 12.07 3.32
N ALA A 137 -7.92 11.65 3.09
CA ALA A 137 -8.45 10.39 3.61
C ALA A 137 -9.39 9.73 2.60
N PHE A 138 -9.17 8.44 2.35
CA PHE A 138 -10.14 7.62 1.63
C PHE A 138 -11.36 7.39 2.52
N GLU A 139 -12.54 7.65 1.99
CA GLU A 139 -13.80 7.48 2.70
C GLU A 139 -14.79 6.67 1.87
N ARG A 140 -15.62 5.84 2.52
CA ARG A 140 -16.61 5.00 1.83
C ARG A 140 -17.53 5.80 0.90
N LYS A 141 -17.88 7.04 1.26
CA LYS A 141 -18.71 7.91 0.42
C LYS A 141 -18.09 8.26 -0.94
N HIS A 142 -16.77 8.09 -1.09
CA HIS A 142 -16.02 8.31 -2.34
C HIS A 142 -15.70 7.02 -3.10
N LEU A 143 -16.31 5.88 -2.74
CA LEU A 143 -16.13 4.59 -3.41
C LEU A 143 -16.29 4.67 -4.93
N ARG A 144 -17.32 5.40 -5.37
CA ARG A 144 -17.54 5.79 -6.77
C ARG A 144 -17.44 7.31 -6.85
N GLY A 145 -16.60 7.81 -7.74
CA GLY A 145 -16.38 9.24 -7.90
C GLY A 145 -16.18 9.63 -9.37
N PRO A 146 -16.07 10.93 -9.66
CA PRO A 146 -15.89 11.43 -11.02
C PRO A 146 -14.58 10.97 -11.67
N ASN A 147 -13.59 10.58 -10.86
CA ASN A 147 -12.26 10.13 -11.30
C ASN A 147 -12.13 8.60 -11.34
N GLY A 148 -13.23 7.88 -11.55
CA GLY A 148 -13.27 6.41 -11.51
C GLY A 148 -13.57 5.85 -10.13
N SER A 149 -13.58 4.53 -10.00
CA SER A 149 -13.81 3.83 -8.73
C SER A 149 -12.57 3.84 -7.84
N MET A 150 -12.75 3.75 -6.52
CA MET A 150 -11.63 3.83 -5.57
C MET A 150 -10.59 2.72 -5.78
N ASP A 151 -10.99 1.53 -6.22
CA ASP A 151 -10.06 0.44 -6.55
C ASP A 151 -9.16 0.79 -7.74
N GLN A 152 -9.68 1.49 -8.75
CA GLN A 152 -8.87 2.00 -9.87
C GLN A 152 -7.91 3.07 -9.40
N ARG A 153 -8.38 4.01 -8.57
CA ARG A 153 -7.55 5.11 -8.03
C ARG A 153 -6.41 4.58 -7.15
N LEU A 154 -6.68 3.64 -6.26
CA LEU A 154 -5.64 2.95 -5.48
C LEU A 154 -4.76 2.06 -6.36
N GLY A 155 -5.30 1.47 -7.43
CA GLY A 155 -4.53 0.76 -8.45
C GLY A 155 -3.46 1.64 -9.11
N HIS A 156 -3.77 2.90 -9.39
CA HIS A 156 -2.78 3.87 -9.87
C HIS A 156 -1.70 4.17 -8.82
N VAL A 157 -2.07 4.31 -7.54
CA VAL A 157 -1.10 4.48 -6.44
C VAL A 157 -0.15 3.28 -6.35
N ILE A 158 -0.68 2.06 -6.42
CA ILE A 158 0.11 0.82 -6.44
C ILE A 158 1.07 0.79 -7.64
N ALA A 159 0.63 1.25 -8.81
CA ALA A 159 1.49 1.32 -10.00
C ALA A 159 2.64 2.32 -9.83
N GLU A 160 2.39 3.48 -9.22
CA GLU A 160 3.44 4.47 -8.91
C GLU A 160 4.42 3.94 -7.85
N LEU A 161 3.92 3.28 -6.79
CA LEU A 161 4.79 2.62 -5.80
C LEU A 161 5.67 1.55 -6.46
N ARG A 162 5.12 0.74 -7.38
CA ARG A 162 5.91 -0.24 -8.14
C ARG A 162 6.96 0.42 -9.02
N ARG A 163 6.65 1.57 -9.64
CA ARG A 163 7.61 2.34 -10.44
C ARG A 163 8.78 2.83 -9.56
N VAL A 164 8.47 3.39 -8.39
CA VAL A 164 9.49 3.81 -7.40
C VAL A 164 10.36 2.62 -7.00
N GLU A 165 9.74 1.51 -6.60
CA GLU A 165 10.42 0.28 -6.21
C GLU A 165 11.36 -0.24 -7.31
N THR A 166 10.90 -0.24 -8.56
CA THR A 166 11.66 -0.75 -9.70
C THR A 166 12.87 0.13 -10.01
N GLN A 167 12.69 1.45 -10.05
CA GLN A 167 13.78 2.37 -10.36
C GLN A 167 14.89 2.34 -9.31
N LEU A 168 14.52 2.26 -8.02
CA LEU A 168 15.48 2.10 -6.92
C LEU A 168 16.28 0.80 -7.07
N GLN A 169 15.67 -0.28 -7.54
CA GLN A 169 16.36 -1.56 -7.77
C GLN A 169 17.26 -1.57 -9.01
N THR A 170 16.86 -0.90 -10.09
CA THR A 170 17.58 -0.99 -11.37
C THR A 170 18.78 -0.06 -11.45
N HIS A 171 18.76 1.06 -10.72
CA HIS A 171 19.78 2.09 -10.88
C HIS A 171 21.02 1.80 -10.04
N ARG A 172 22.02 1.18 -10.66
CA ARG A 172 23.37 1.08 -10.09
C ARG A 172 24.12 2.36 -10.42
N ARG A 173 24.58 3.11 -9.40
CA ARG A 173 25.50 4.24 -9.63
C ARG A 173 26.72 3.71 -10.40
N PRO A 174 27.03 4.21 -11.61
CA PRO A 174 28.15 3.72 -12.40
C PRO A 174 29.53 4.19 -11.89
N TYR A 175 29.57 5.02 -10.84
CA TYR A 175 30.82 5.49 -10.23
C TYR A 175 30.88 5.13 -8.75
N ARG A 176 31.66 4.10 -8.45
CA ARG A 176 32.32 3.88 -7.16
C ARG A 176 33.76 3.47 -7.44
#